data_AF-A0A0C2ET68-F1
#
_entry.id   AF-A0A0C2ET68-F1
#
_cell.length_a   1.000
_cell.length_b   1.000
_cell.length_c   1.000
_cell.angle_alpha   90.00
_cell.angle_beta   90.00
_cell.angle_gamma   90.00
#
_symmetry.space_group_name_H-M   'P 1'
#
loop_
_entity.id
_entity.type
_entity.pdbx_description
1 polymer ?
#
loop_
_entity_poly.entity_id
_entity_poly.type
_entity_poly.pdbx_seq_one_letter_code
_entity_poly.pdbx_strand_id
1 'polypeptide(L)'
;MHIVLDFDGTITVHDTIDHLAAFAVEFQEQQSRKTTSGEPGWDARWKDIVDKYLADHRDHKAAYALPEDARTTLEHELAFQRSLHSVDCRSIRRLREAGLFAGMAPAQERLFAAGQKAVGANGNEDKDDRRVRVRRGFSEFLRETATRRQWPVSIVSVNWSDAWIQGVLSGGIRGTAGGEFGKSGIRVFANKVTASGAIIPNFRRKDAPTAVGQVHEHDDNVPFASCSDKVEALEAAVAEATADSDDAVVYMGDSTTDLECLVHAGSQGTGGGRGGGIAMANGDGPATSKLIQTLVRLGYEVPHVSESKPFQRPRGEEEGDAPRLAWARDYEEILASKILD
;
A
#
# COMPACT_ATOMS: atom_id res chain seq x y z
N MET A 1 -15.24 7.79 -11.83
CA MET A 1 -14.73 6.93 -10.73
C MET A 1 -13.24 7.15 -10.60
N HIS A 2 -12.73 7.12 -9.37
CA HIS A 2 -11.30 7.09 -9.05
C HIS A 2 -10.96 5.77 -8.38
N ILE A 3 -10.03 5.02 -8.96
CA ILE A 3 -9.53 3.76 -8.40
C ILE A 3 -8.30 4.04 -7.54
N VAL A 4 -8.32 3.60 -6.29
CA VAL A 4 -7.20 3.70 -5.35
C VAL A 4 -6.84 2.31 -4.84
N LEU A 5 -5.56 1.97 -4.87
CA LEU A 5 -5.06 0.64 -4.57
C LEU A 5 -3.95 0.73 -3.52
N ASP A 6 -3.92 -0.17 -2.55
CA ASP A 6 -2.65 -0.52 -1.90
C ASP A 6 -1.74 -1.27 -2.89
N PHE A 7 -0.47 -1.44 -2.53
CA PHE A 7 0.53 -2.10 -3.35
C PHE A 7 0.84 -3.52 -2.87
N ASP A 8 1.49 -3.64 -1.72
CA ASP A 8 1.91 -4.91 -1.15
C ASP A 8 0.69 -5.74 -0.77
N GLY A 9 0.63 -7.03 -1.16
CA GLY A 9 -0.52 -7.90 -0.89
C GLY A 9 -1.80 -7.56 -1.68
N THR A 10 -1.88 -6.39 -2.31
CA THR A 10 -3.02 -5.94 -3.12
C THR A 10 -2.71 -6.01 -4.61
N ILE A 11 -1.72 -5.24 -5.10
CA ILE A 11 -1.23 -5.33 -6.48
C ILE A 11 -0.24 -6.49 -6.61
N THR A 12 0.64 -6.66 -5.65
CA THR A 12 1.51 -7.84 -5.58
C THR A 12 0.83 -8.95 -4.78
N VAL A 13 1.20 -10.20 -5.02
CA VAL A 13 0.62 -11.35 -4.30
C VAL A 13 1.08 -11.37 -2.83
N HIS A 14 2.28 -10.87 -2.58
CA HIS A 14 2.95 -10.86 -1.28
C HIS A 14 3.62 -9.50 -1.04
N ASP A 15 3.98 -9.26 0.22
CA ASP A 15 4.77 -8.12 0.66
C ASP A 15 6.15 -8.08 -0.04
N THR A 16 6.58 -6.88 -0.46
CA THR A 16 7.84 -6.65 -1.17
C THR A 16 8.90 -5.92 -0.36
N ILE A 17 8.62 -5.56 0.90
CA ILE A 17 9.56 -4.88 1.80
C ILE A 17 10.81 -5.72 2.03
N ASP A 18 10.67 -7.04 2.22
CA ASP A 18 11.82 -7.92 2.39
C ASP A 18 12.71 -7.97 1.14
N HIS A 19 12.13 -7.85 -0.06
CA HIS A 19 12.90 -7.78 -1.32
C HIS A 19 13.65 -6.45 -1.44
N LEU A 20 12.99 -5.35 -1.08
CA LEU A 20 13.59 -4.02 -1.04
C LEU A 20 14.72 -3.94 0.02
N ALA A 21 14.48 -4.49 1.21
CA ALA A 21 15.46 -4.58 2.28
C ALA A 21 16.66 -5.43 1.88
N ALA A 22 16.44 -6.60 1.26
CA ALA A 22 17.51 -7.46 0.78
C ALA A 22 18.41 -6.76 -0.24
N PHE A 23 17.82 -5.99 -1.17
CA PHE A 23 18.60 -5.15 -2.10
C PHE A 23 19.47 -4.12 -1.37
N ALA A 24 18.92 -3.44 -0.35
CA ALA A 24 19.66 -2.46 0.42
C ALA A 24 20.77 -3.08 1.26
N VAL A 25 20.51 -4.23 1.90
CA VAL A 25 21.50 -5.04 2.63
C VAL A 25 22.65 -5.41 1.69
N GLU A 26 22.35 -5.96 0.51
CA GLU A 26 23.39 -6.33 -0.46
C GLU A 26 24.22 -5.12 -0.89
N PHE A 27 23.58 -3.98 -1.15
CA PHE A 27 24.28 -2.72 -1.47
C PHE A 27 25.27 -2.35 -0.36
N GLN A 28 24.83 -2.41 0.89
CA GLN A 28 25.67 -2.04 2.02
C GLN A 28 26.81 -3.04 2.24
N GLU A 29 26.58 -4.34 2.08
CA GLU A 29 27.65 -5.33 2.14
C GLU A 29 28.74 -5.07 1.10
N GLN A 30 28.35 -4.71 -0.13
CA GLN A 30 29.31 -4.38 -1.19
C GLN A 30 30.12 -3.11 -0.88
N GLN A 31 29.57 -2.17 -0.11
CA GLN A 31 30.32 -1.00 0.37
C GLN A 31 31.22 -1.36 1.54
N SER A 32 30.73 -2.12 2.53
CA SER A 32 31.49 -2.51 3.72
C SER A 32 32.65 -3.45 3.40
N ARG A 33 32.58 -4.29 2.36
CA ARG A 33 33.74 -5.09 1.90
C ARG A 33 34.92 -4.24 1.41
N LYS A 34 34.71 -2.95 1.15
CA LYS A 34 35.78 -1.99 0.81
C LYS A 34 36.42 -1.37 2.06
N THR A 35 35.87 -1.61 3.24
CA THR A 35 36.32 -1.03 4.52
C THR A 35 36.65 -2.14 5.52
N THR A 36 37.88 -2.20 6.01
CA THR A 36 38.32 -3.22 6.97
C THR A 36 37.78 -2.89 8.36
N SER A 37 36.64 -3.45 8.78
CA SER A 37 36.17 -3.28 10.17
C SER A 37 35.50 -4.53 10.74
N GLY A 38 35.74 -4.78 12.04
CA GLY A 38 35.19 -5.89 12.82
C GLY A 38 33.76 -5.64 13.34
N GLU A 39 32.96 -4.86 12.60
CA GLU A 39 31.56 -4.65 12.94
C GLU A 39 30.68 -5.83 12.45
N PRO A 40 29.51 -6.07 13.06
CA PRO A 40 28.57 -7.07 12.56
C PRO A 40 28.17 -6.76 11.12
N GLY A 41 28.15 -7.80 10.27
CA GLY A 41 27.69 -7.71 8.89
C GLY A 41 26.23 -7.27 8.78
N TRP A 42 25.82 -6.83 7.59
CA TRP A 42 24.51 -6.24 7.38
C TRP A 42 23.35 -7.21 7.57
N ASP A 43 23.54 -8.50 7.27
CA ASP A 43 22.56 -9.53 7.61
C ASP A 43 22.22 -9.55 9.11
N ALA A 44 23.22 -9.43 9.98
CA ALA A 44 23.03 -9.42 11.43
C ALA A 44 22.35 -8.13 11.91
N ARG A 45 22.70 -6.98 11.32
CA ARG A 45 22.06 -5.69 11.62
C ARG A 45 20.60 -5.67 11.18
N TRP A 46 20.32 -6.15 9.98
CA TRP A 46 18.97 -6.28 9.44
C TRP A 46 18.12 -7.17 10.34
N LYS A 47 18.64 -8.35 10.72
CA LYS A 47 17.97 -9.24 11.66
C LYS A 47 17.65 -8.55 12.99
N ASP A 48 18.59 -7.82 13.57
CA ASP A 48 18.38 -7.08 14.83
C ASP A 48 17.29 -6.00 14.70
N ILE A 49 17.22 -5.29 13.57
CA ILE A 49 16.16 -4.31 13.30
C ILE A 49 14.79 -4.98 13.25
N VAL A 50 14.67 -6.11 12.52
CA VAL A 50 13.43 -6.88 12.39
C VAL A 50 13.01 -7.44 13.76
N ASP A 51 13.94 -8.07 14.49
CA ASP A 51 13.67 -8.64 15.81
C ASP A 51 13.16 -7.58 16.80
N LYS A 52 13.75 -6.36 16.78
CA LYS A 52 13.29 -5.24 17.61
C LYS A 52 11.91 -4.73 17.24
N TYR A 53 11.58 -4.67 15.94
CA TYR A 53 10.23 -4.32 15.49
C TYR A 53 9.20 -5.36 15.96
N LEU A 54 9.49 -6.65 15.78
CA LEU A 54 8.62 -7.74 16.22
C LEU A 54 8.43 -7.74 17.74
N ALA A 55 9.47 -7.40 18.50
CA ALA A 55 9.38 -7.23 19.95
C ALA A 55 8.48 -6.04 20.34
N ASP A 56 8.72 -4.84 19.78
CA ASP A 56 7.87 -3.67 20.07
C ASP A 56 6.40 -3.93 19.72
N HIS A 57 6.13 -4.55 18.57
CA HIS A 57 4.78 -4.87 18.13
C HIS A 57 4.10 -5.89 19.07
N ARG A 58 4.84 -6.92 19.51
CA ARG A 58 4.33 -7.91 20.46
C ARG A 58 4.02 -7.27 21.82
N ASP A 59 4.95 -6.47 22.33
CA ASP A 59 4.81 -5.78 23.62
C ASP A 59 3.64 -4.80 23.59
N HIS A 60 3.50 -4.05 22.50
CA HIS A 60 2.37 -3.14 22.30
C HIS A 60 1.04 -3.90 22.23
N LYS A 61 0.97 -5.01 21.48
CA LYS A 61 -0.24 -5.85 21.40
C LYS A 61 -0.60 -6.44 22.77
N ALA A 62 0.39 -6.88 23.55
CA ALA A 62 0.17 -7.46 24.87
C ALA A 62 -0.26 -6.43 25.93
N ALA A 63 0.24 -5.20 25.82
CA ALA A 63 -0.07 -4.11 26.75
C ALA A 63 -1.35 -3.34 26.38
N TYR A 64 -1.88 -3.51 25.16
CA TYR A 64 -3.07 -2.80 24.72
C TYR A 64 -4.31 -3.25 25.50
N ALA A 65 -5.04 -2.29 26.07
CA ALA A 65 -6.08 -2.54 27.07
C ALA A 65 -7.25 -3.40 26.57
N LEU A 66 -7.65 -3.24 25.31
CA LEU A 66 -8.78 -3.97 24.72
C LEU A 66 -8.28 -5.13 23.83
N PRO A 67 -8.44 -6.40 24.25
CA PRO A 67 -8.02 -7.55 23.45
C PRO A 67 -8.82 -7.64 22.14
N GLU A 68 -8.29 -8.40 21.17
CA GLU A 68 -8.78 -8.44 19.78
C GLU A 68 -10.22 -8.89 19.64
N ASP A 69 -10.64 -9.87 20.44
CA ASP A 69 -12.03 -10.36 20.52
C ASP A 69 -13.00 -9.34 21.13
N ALA A 70 -12.52 -8.44 21.99
CA ALA A 70 -13.32 -7.38 22.60
C ALA A 70 -13.44 -6.11 21.73
N ARG A 71 -12.64 -5.97 20.67
CA ARG A 71 -12.74 -4.84 19.73
C ARG A 71 -13.84 -5.10 18.71
N THR A 72 -15.10 -4.92 19.09
CA THR A 72 -16.26 -5.25 18.22
C THR A 72 -16.81 -4.06 17.44
N THR A 73 -16.19 -2.87 17.54
CA THR A 73 -16.62 -1.66 16.84
C THR A 73 -15.47 -1.08 16.01
N LEU A 74 -15.80 -0.37 14.92
CA LEU A 74 -14.81 0.30 14.08
C LEU A 74 -13.92 1.22 14.91
N GLU A 75 -14.51 1.99 15.82
CA GLU A 75 -13.77 2.89 16.70
C GLU A 75 -12.72 2.17 17.55
N HIS A 76 -13.08 1.03 18.16
CA HIS A 76 -12.14 0.24 18.95
C HIS A 76 -10.98 -0.31 18.11
N GLU A 77 -11.28 -0.85 16.92
CA GLU A 77 -10.24 -1.40 16.05
C GLU A 77 -9.35 -0.30 15.48
N LEU A 78 -9.89 0.83 15.03
CA LEU A 78 -9.10 1.97 14.57
C LEU A 78 -8.25 2.55 15.69
N ALA A 79 -8.77 2.64 16.93
CA ALA A 79 -7.96 3.07 18.08
C ALA A 79 -6.75 2.15 18.29
N PHE A 80 -6.91 0.83 18.11
CA PHE A 80 -5.80 -0.11 18.15
C PHE A 80 -4.83 0.10 16.99
N GLN A 81 -5.31 0.11 15.75
CA GLN A 81 -4.46 0.26 14.55
C GLN A 81 -3.66 1.57 14.59
N ARG A 82 -4.30 2.69 14.97
CA ARG A 82 -3.65 4.00 15.08
C ARG A 82 -2.64 4.05 16.23
N SER A 83 -2.85 3.28 17.31
CA SER A 83 -1.88 3.22 18.41
C SER A 83 -0.54 2.57 18.01
N LEU A 84 -0.53 1.75 16.93
CA LEU A 84 0.68 1.15 16.37
C LEU A 84 1.57 2.15 15.63
N HIS A 85 1.07 3.33 15.26
CA HIS A 85 1.84 4.35 14.54
C HIS A 85 3.20 4.64 15.20
N SER A 86 3.24 4.72 16.54
CA SER A 86 4.51 4.99 17.24
C SER A 86 5.52 3.83 17.17
N VAL A 87 5.03 2.59 17.02
CA VAL A 87 5.82 1.38 16.80
C VAL A 87 6.38 1.38 15.38
N ASP A 88 5.53 1.64 14.38
CA ASP A 88 5.92 1.63 12.97
C ASP A 88 6.90 2.78 12.63
N CYS A 89 6.67 4.00 13.14
CA CYS A 89 7.65 5.07 12.96
C CYS A 89 9.00 4.77 13.65
N ARG A 90 8.99 4.04 14.76
CA ARG A 90 10.22 3.65 15.46
C ARG A 90 11.02 2.63 14.64
N SER A 91 10.37 1.69 13.95
CA SER A 91 11.07 0.74 13.07
C SER A 91 11.73 1.46 11.90
N ILE A 92 11.03 2.40 11.24
CA ILE A 92 11.59 3.21 10.15
C ILE A 92 12.76 4.07 10.65
N ARG A 93 12.67 4.66 11.86
CA ARG A 93 13.78 5.39 12.47
C ARG A 93 15.03 4.53 12.64
N ARG A 94 14.88 3.26 13.05
CA ARG A 94 16.01 2.32 13.16
C ARG A 94 16.69 2.06 11.82
N LEU A 95 15.94 2.00 10.72
CA LEU A 95 16.52 1.86 9.37
C LEU A 95 17.41 3.06 9.03
N ARG A 96 16.94 4.28 9.34
CA ARG A 96 17.70 5.53 9.16
C ARG A 96 18.94 5.57 10.04
N GLU A 97 18.79 5.27 11.33
CA GLU A 97 19.90 5.26 12.31
C GLU A 97 20.96 4.20 11.97
N ALA A 98 20.54 3.04 11.47
CA ALA A 98 21.46 2.01 10.99
C ALA A 98 22.15 2.40 9.67
N GLY A 99 21.58 3.36 8.92
CA GLY A 99 22.08 3.81 7.63
C GLY A 99 21.79 2.84 6.49
N LEU A 100 20.69 2.06 6.56
CA LEU A 100 20.40 1.00 5.58
C LEU A 100 20.41 1.52 4.13
N PHE A 101 19.90 2.72 3.93
CA PHE A 101 19.81 3.37 2.62
C PHE A 101 20.88 4.47 2.40
N ALA A 102 21.80 4.65 3.35
CA ALA A 102 22.82 5.69 3.28
C ALA A 102 23.78 5.45 2.11
N GLY A 103 24.12 6.51 1.38
CA GLY A 103 25.08 6.45 0.27
C GLY A 103 24.57 5.80 -1.01
N MET A 104 23.28 5.45 -1.10
CA MET A 104 22.68 4.86 -2.31
C MET A 104 22.46 5.86 -3.45
N ALA A 105 22.82 7.13 -3.30
CA ALA A 105 22.63 8.11 -4.36
C ALA A 105 23.24 7.63 -5.71
N PRO A 106 22.51 7.76 -6.84
CA PRO A 106 21.15 8.29 -6.94
C PRO A 106 20.12 7.17 -6.61
N ALA A 107 19.41 7.34 -5.48
CA ALA A 107 18.62 6.27 -4.86
C ALA A 107 17.39 5.90 -5.70
N GLN A 108 16.74 6.89 -6.30
CA GLN A 108 15.56 6.71 -7.14
C GLN A 108 15.80 5.71 -8.28
N GLU A 109 16.86 5.93 -9.06
CA GLU A 109 17.20 5.11 -10.23
C GLU A 109 17.64 3.71 -9.82
N ARG A 110 18.37 3.58 -8.71
CA ARG A 110 18.79 2.27 -8.20
C ARG A 110 17.60 1.45 -7.74
N LEU A 111 16.72 2.04 -6.95
CA LEU A 111 15.54 1.38 -6.39
C LEU A 111 14.51 1.04 -7.48
N PHE A 112 14.34 1.93 -8.47
CA PHE A 112 13.54 1.63 -9.65
C PHE A 112 14.10 0.44 -10.43
N ALA A 113 15.40 0.44 -10.73
CA ALA A 113 16.03 -0.68 -11.43
C ALA A 113 15.99 -1.98 -10.62
N ALA A 114 16.08 -1.90 -9.29
CA ALA A 114 15.94 -3.04 -8.40
C ALA A 114 14.52 -3.63 -8.46
N GLY A 115 13.49 -2.78 -8.37
CA GLY A 115 12.08 -3.20 -8.49
C GLY A 115 11.80 -3.86 -9.85
N GLN A 116 12.33 -3.32 -10.95
CA GLN A 116 12.20 -3.93 -12.28
C GLN A 116 12.81 -5.33 -12.35
N LYS A 117 13.98 -5.53 -11.72
CA LYS A 117 14.68 -6.82 -11.69
C LYS A 117 14.03 -7.84 -10.76
N ALA A 118 13.36 -7.36 -9.71
CA ALA A 118 12.69 -8.19 -8.72
C ALA A 118 11.50 -8.97 -9.32
N VAL A 119 10.90 -8.44 -10.39
CA VAL A 119 9.87 -9.15 -11.14
C VAL A 119 10.52 -10.11 -12.13
N GLY A 120 10.16 -11.40 -12.05
CA GLY A 120 10.76 -12.40 -12.92
C GLY A 120 10.41 -12.24 -14.40
N ALA A 121 11.34 -12.63 -15.28
CA ALA A 121 11.20 -12.48 -16.72
C ALA A 121 10.11 -13.36 -17.37
N ASN A 122 9.51 -14.31 -16.65
CA ASN A 122 8.41 -15.15 -17.13
C ASN A 122 7.60 -15.63 -15.92
N GLY A 123 6.28 -15.44 -15.96
CA GLY A 123 5.31 -15.88 -14.95
C GLY A 123 5.10 -17.39 -14.91
N ASN A 124 6.18 -18.18 -14.87
CA ASN A 124 6.05 -19.57 -14.45
C ASN A 124 5.78 -19.61 -12.95
N GLU A 125 4.80 -20.42 -12.57
CA GLU A 125 4.36 -20.71 -11.21
C GLU A 125 5.42 -21.49 -10.39
N ASP A 126 6.70 -21.13 -10.53
CA ASP A 126 7.74 -21.70 -9.70
C ASP A 126 7.60 -21.16 -8.28
N LYS A 127 7.64 -22.09 -7.32
CA LYS A 127 7.53 -21.88 -5.87
C LYS A 127 8.72 -21.12 -5.27
N ASP A 128 9.43 -20.33 -6.06
CA ASP A 128 10.57 -19.55 -5.57
C ASP A 128 10.01 -18.24 -4.99
N ASP A 129 9.79 -18.24 -3.68
CA ASP A 129 9.33 -17.11 -2.83
C ASP A 129 10.21 -15.84 -2.93
N ARG A 130 11.29 -15.90 -3.74
CA ARG A 130 12.29 -14.85 -3.92
C ARG A 130 11.98 -13.86 -5.05
N ARG A 131 10.84 -13.99 -5.72
CA ARG A 131 10.45 -13.07 -6.81
C ARG A 131 9.16 -12.34 -6.48
N VAL A 132 9.14 -11.05 -6.81
CA VAL A 132 7.95 -10.24 -6.73
C VAL A 132 6.97 -10.67 -7.83
N ARG A 133 5.76 -11.03 -7.42
CA ARG A 133 4.67 -11.45 -8.31
C ARG A 133 3.57 -10.42 -8.33
N VAL A 134 3.23 -9.93 -9.51
CA VAL A 134 2.03 -9.12 -9.73
C VAL A 134 0.81 -10.03 -9.71
N ARG A 135 -0.26 -9.59 -9.03
CA ARG A 135 -1.51 -10.32 -8.88
C ARG A 135 -2.17 -10.53 -10.24
N ARG A 136 -2.78 -11.70 -10.40
CA ARG A 136 -3.44 -12.12 -11.62
C ARG A 136 -4.50 -11.09 -12.07
N GLY A 137 -4.57 -10.85 -13.38
CA GLY A 137 -5.50 -9.89 -13.99
C GLY A 137 -5.11 -8.41 -13.88
N PHE A 138 -4.07 -8.04 -13.12
CA PHE A 138 -3.81 -6.62 -12.84
C PHE A 138 -3.50 -5.77 -14.09
N SER A 139 -2.71 -6.28 -15.03
CA SER A 139 -2.41 -5.57 -16.27
C SER A 139 -3.67 -5.30 -17.11
N GLU A 140 -4.58 -6.27 -17.16
CA GLU A 140 -5.85 -6.15 -17.86
C GLU A 140 -6.79 -5.17 -17.14
N PHE A 141 -6.78 -5.19 -15.82
CA PHE A 141 -7.50 -4.24 -14.98
C PHE A 141 -7.06 -2.80 -15.21
N LEU A 142 -5.75 -2.54 -15.28
CA LEU A 142 -5.23 -1.21 -15.63
C LEU A 142 -5.60 -0.79 -17.05
N ARG A 143 -5.58 -1.71 -18.01
CA ARG A 143 -6.01 -1.43 -19.39
C ARG A 143 -7.49 -1.04 -19.43
N GLU A 144 -8.35 -1.74 -18.70
CA GLU A 144 -9.77 -1.43 -18.63
C GLU A 144 -10.02 -0.09 -17.91
N THR A 145 -9.46 0.09 -16.71
CA THR A 145 -9.71 1.28 -15.87
C THR A 145 -8.99 2.53 -16.38
N ALA A 146 -7.67 2.52 -16.45
CA ALA A 146 -6.87 3.71 -16.78
C ALA A 146 -6.89 4.05 -18.28
N THR A 147 -6.91 3.05 -19.17
CA THR A 147 -6.80 3.29 -20.62
C THR A 147 -8.16 3.39 -21.30
N ARG A 148 -9.08 2.44 -21.08
CA ARG A 148 -10.38 2.42 -21.76
C ARG A 148 -11.42 3.32 -21.11
N ARG A 149 -11.56 3.25 -19.79
CA ARG A 149 -12.51 4.09 -19.04
C ARG A 149 -11.92 5.45 -18.67
N GLN A 150 -10.61 5.61 -18.80
CA GLN A 150 -9.87 6.83 -18.46
C GLN A 150 -10.12 7.29 -17.01
N TRP A 151 -10.34 6.33 -16.12
CA TRP A 151 -10.48 6.61 -14.70
C TRP A 151 -9.11 6.88 -14.09
N PRO A 152 -8.97 7.90 -13.23
CA PRO A 152 -7.76 8.08 -12.44
C PRO A 152 -7.45 6.81 -11.66
N VAL A 153 -6.17 6.45 -11.62
CA VAL A 153 -5.66 5.35 -10.78
C VAL A 153 -4.56 5.90 -9.90
N SER A 154 -4.72 5.71 -8.59
CA SER A 154 -3.71 6.05 -7.59
C SER A 154 -3.31 4.81 -6.80
N ILE A 155 -2.05 4.78 -6.37
CA ILE A 155 -1.52 3.78 -5.45
C ILE A 155 -1.22 4.48 -4.13
N VAL A 156 -1.69 3.95 -3.02
CA VAL A 156 -1.47 4.46 -1.66
C VAL A 156 -0.81 3.37 -0.84
N SER A 157 0.47 3.50 -0.53
CA SER A 157 1.23 2.43 0.13
C SER A 157 2.24 2.93 1.15
N VAL A 158 2.32 2.25 2.28
CA VAL A 158 3.35 2.49 3.32
C VAL A 158 4.74 2.00 2.92
N ASN A 159 4.89 1.45 1.71
CA ASN A 159 6.18 1.00 1.21
C ASN A 159 7.23 2.13 1.27
N TRP A 160 8.49 1.76 1.49
CA TRP A 160 9.57 2.72 1.75
C TRP A 160 10.03 3.47 0.49
N SER A 161 9.65 3.02 -0.71
CA SER A 161 10.09 3.64 -1.96
C SER A 161 9.04 3.60 -3.07
N ASP A 162 8.63 4.78 -3.50
CA ASP A 162 7.82 4.99 -4.69
C ASP A 162 8.56 4.54 -5.96
N ALA A 163 9.87 4.75 -6.04
CA ALA A 163 10.73 4.30 -7.12
C ALA A 163 10.69 2.77 -7.26
N TRP A 164 10.77 2.06 -6.13
CA TRP A 164 10.65 0.60 -6.10
C TRP A 164 9.31 0.13 -6.64
N ILE A 165 8.20 0.71 -6.16
CA ILE A 165 6.84 0.44 -6.67
C ILE A 165 6.79 0.65 -8.19
N GLN A 166 7.23 1.81 -8.67
CA GLN A 166 7.23 2.14 -10.09
C GLN A 166 8.08 1.15 -10.90
N GLY A 167 9.21 0.70 -10.34
CA GLY A 167 10.09 -0.30 -10.92
C GLY A 167 9.39 -1.66 -11.08
N VAL A 168 8.78 -2.16 -10.00
CA VAL A 168 8.01 -3.42 -10.01
C VAL A 168 6.90 -3.37 -11.05
N LEU A 169 6.13 -2.30 -11.08
CA LEU A 169 5.02 -2.13 -12.02
C LEU A 169 5.52 -2.06 -13.47
N SER A 170 6.62 -1.33 -13.70
CA SER A 170 7.27 -1.25 -15.01
C SER A 170 7.85 -2.58 -15.49
N GLY A 171 8.27 -3.47 -14.57
CA GLY A 171 8.75 -4.82 -14.88
C GLY A 171 7.61 -5.81 -15.11
N GLY A 172 6.59 -5.80 -14.25
CA GLY A 172 5.53 -6.82 -14.20
C GLY A 172 4.37 -6.62 -15.16
N ILE A 173 4.24 -5.44 -15.77
CA ILE A 173 3.17 -5.15 -16.74
C ILE A 173 3.69 -5.18 -18.20
N ARG A 174 4.95 -5.60 -18.44
CA ARG A 174 5.53 -5.71 -19.79
C ARG A 174 4.80 -6.78 -20.60
N GLY A 175 4.06 -6.37 -21.64
CA GLY A 175 3.47 -7.29 -22.62
C GLY A 175 2.04 -6.97 -23.05
N THR A 176 1.31 -6.13 -22.31
CA THR A 176 0.03 -5.59 -22.78
C THR A 176 0.30 -4.42 -23.74
N ALA A 177 -0.25 -4.47 -24.95
CA ALA A 177 0.03 -3.57 -26.06
C ALA A 177 0.17 -2.09 -25.64
N GLY A 178 1.40 -1.57 -25.70
CA GLY A 178 1.71 -0.15 -25.82
C GLY A 178 1.43 0.74 -24.60
N GLY A 179 2.14 0.55 -23.49
CA GLY A 179 2.13 1.55 -22.43
C GLY A 179 3.29 1.40 -21.45
N GLU A 180 4.30 2.26 -21.56
CA GLU A 180 5.22 2.52 -20.46
C GLU A 180 4.38 2.92 -19.25
N PHE A 181 4.60 2.34 -18.06
CA PHE A 181 3.98 2.77 -16.81
C PHE A 181 4.10 4.30 -16.58
N GLY A 182 5.13 4.94 -17.16
CA GLY A 182 5.30 6.39 -17.17
C GLY A 182 4.29 7.19 -18.03
N LYS A 183 3.48 6.54 -18.87
CA LYS A 183 2.43 7.16 -19.71
C LYS A 183 1.01 6.90 -19.23
N SER A 184 0.80 5.97 -18.29
CA SER A 184 -0.53 5.52 -17.86
C SER A 184 -1.22 6.45 -16.86
N GLY A 185 -0.61 7.58 -16.49
CA GLY A 185 -1.21 8.54 -15.55
C GLY A 185 -1.43 8.00 -14.13
N ILE A 186 -0.81 6.86 -13.79
CA ILE A 186 -0.91 6.25 -12.46
C ILE A 186 -0.04 7.06 -11.50
N ARG A 187 -0.63 7.50 -10.38
CA ARG A 187 0.08 8.25 -9.35
C ARG A 187 0.37 7.38 -8.15
N VAL A 188 1.56 7.54 -7.58
CA VAL A 188 2.01 6.77 -6.42
C VAL A 188 2.16 7.72 -5.24
N PHE A 189 1.39 7.46 -4.18
CA PHE A 189 1.44 8.12 -2.88
C PHE A 189 2.07 7.12 -1.91
N ALA A 190 3.37 7.26 -1.69
CA ALA A 190 4.16 6.35 -0.86
C ALA A 190 5.31 7.09 -0.18
N ASN A 191 6.22 6.38 0.48
CA ASN A 191 7.49 6.99 0.85
C ASN A 191 8.45 7.07 -0.34
N LYS A 192 9.48 7.88 -0.20
CA LYS A 192 10.67 7.90 -1.04
C LYS A 192 11.91 7.91 -0.16
N VAL A 193 13.01 7.42 -0.74
CA VAL A 193 14.33 7.45 -0.09
C VAL A 193 15.10 8.67 -0.58
N THR A 194 15.48 9.56 0.34
CA THR A 194 16.25 10.79 0.02
C THR A 194 17.72 10.47 -0.28
N ALA A 195 18.47 11.47 -0.74
CA ALA A 195 19.90 11.32 -1.01
C ALA A 195 20.73 10.93 0.23
N SER A 196 20.27 11.30 1.43
CA SER A 196 20.91 10.92 2.71
C SER A 196 20.54 9.49 3.14
N GLY A 197 19.53 8.88 2.52
CA GLY A 197 18.95 7.60 2.93
C GLY A 197 17.78 7.73 3.91
N ALA A 198 17.25 8.93 4.16
CA ALA A 198 16.03 9.08 4.94
C ALA A 198 14.81 8.59 4.15
N ILE A 199 13.79 8.10 4.86
CA ILE A 199 12.51 7.65 4.29
C ILE A 199 11.47 8.70 4.64
N ILE A 200 10.92 9.37 3.62
CA ILE A 200 9.95 10.46 3.79
C ILE A 200 8.78 10.29 2.82
N PRO A 201 7.59 10.83 3.10
CA PRO A 201 6.47 10.81 2.15
C PRO A 201 6.83 11.53 0.84
N ASN A 202 6.35 11.02 -0.30
CA ASN A 202 6.50 11.66 -1.60
C ASN A 202 5.38 12.68 -1.92
N PHE A 203 4.40 12.80 -1.03
CA PHE A 203 3.27 13.73 -1.11
C PHE A 203 3.27 14.68 0.09
N ARG A 204 2.49 15.77 -0.01
CA ARG A 204 2.39 16.75 1.06
C ARG A 204 1.45 16.27 2.16
N ARG A 205 1.99 16.09 3.37
CA ARG A 205 1.21 15.82 4.58
C ARG A 205 0.41 17.07 5.02
N LYS A 206 -0.79 16.89 5.56
CA LYS A 206 -1.68 17.94 6.09
C LYS A 206 -1.00 18.79 7.17
N ASP A 207 -0.23 18.14 8.04
CA ASP A 207 0.47 18.78 9.16
C ASP A 207 1.89 19.28 8.79
N ALA A 208 2.28 19.19 7.52
CA ALA A 208 3.57 19.70 7.07
C ALA A 208 3.62 21.24 7.20
N PRO A 209 4.68 21.82 7.81
CA PRO A 209 4.79 23.27 7.98
C PRO A 209 4.53 24.01 6.66
N THR A 210 3.60 24.96 6.69
CA THR A 210 3.25 25.85 5.58
C THR A 210 4.35 26.87 5.31
N ALA A 211 5.57 26.43 4.99
CA ALA A 211 6.52 27.30 4.33
C ALA A 211 6.07 27.43 2.87
N VAL A 212 5.50 28.58 2.54
CA VAL A 212 5.05 28.92 1.19
C VAL A 212 6.23 28.80 0.23
N GLY A 213 6.13 27.90 -0.75
CA GLY A 213 6.95 27.94 -1.97
C GLY A 213 8.02 26.87 -2.15
N GLN A 214 8.28 25.98 -1.19
CA GLN A 214 9.27 24.90 -1.37
C GLN A 214 8.79 23.60 -0.72
N VAL A 215 8.65 22.54 -1.52
CA VAL A 215 8.53 21.15 -1.04
C VAL A 215 9.90 20.78 -0.48
N HIS A 216 10.18 21.17 0.76
CA HIS A 216 11.42 20.77 1.39
C HIS A 216 11.34 19.29 1.69
N GLU A 217 12.04 18.50 0.88
CA GLU A 217 12.53 17.18 1.25
C GLU A 217 13.40 17.35 2.49
N HIS A 218 12.76 17.36 3.66
CA HIS A 218 13.46 17.43 4.93
C HIS A 218 13.51 16.03 5.49
N ASP A 219 14.71 15.55 5.80
CA ASP A 219 14.93 14.20 6.34
C ASP A 219 14.21 13.96 7.68
N ASP A 220 13.72 15.02 8.33
CA ASP A 220 12.95 14.95 9.58
C ASP A 220 11.44 14.90 9.37
N ASN A 221 10.97 14.86 8.12
CA ASN A 221 9.56 14.59 7.84
C ASN A 221 9.18 13.22 8.42
N VAL A 222 8.01 13.17 9.06
CA VAL A 222 7.48 11.92 9.62
C VAL A 222 7.16 10.97 8.46
N PRO A 223 7.68 9.73 8.46
CA PRO A 223 7.42 8.78 7.39
C PRO A 223 5.95 8.39 7.31
N PHE A 224 5.50 8.00 6.12
CA PHE A 224 4.21 7.37 5.89
C PHE A 224 4.29 5.90 6.32
N ALA A 225 3.73 5.54 7.48
CA ALA A 225 4.05 4.26 8.12
C ALA A 225 2.84 3.42 8.54
N SER A 226 1.65 4.02 8.65
CA SER A 226 0.55 3.40 9.41
C SER A 226 -0.82 3.54 8.74
N CYS A 227 -1.82 2.88 9.34
CA CYS A 227 -3.23 2.95 8.95
C CYS A 227 -3.78 4.39 8.87
N SER A 228 -3.49 5.23 9.87
CA SER A 228 -3.98 6.63 9.87
C SER A 228 -3.39 7.45 8.73
N ASP A 229 -2.14 7.18 8.37
CA ASP A 229 -1.47 7.89 7.30
C ASP A 229 -2.06 7.54 5.91
N LYS A 230 -2.60 6.32 5.76
CA LYS A 230 -3.19 5.86 4.50
C LYS A 230 -4.45 6.66 4.14
N VAL A 231 -5.26 7.07 5.14
CA VAL A 231 -6.44 7.92 4.88
C VAL A 231 -6.02 9.31 4.41
N GLU A 232 -5.01 9.90 5.04
CA GLU A 232 -4.47 11.18 4.61
C GLU A 232 -3.93 11.12 3.17
N ALA A 233 -3.21 10.04 2.83
CA ALA A 233 -2.73 9.79 1.48
C ALA A 233 -3.87 9.54 0.48
N LEU A 234 -4.93 8.84 0.88
CA LEU A 234 -6.15 8.64 0.08
C LEU A 234 -6.82 9.99 -0.21
N GLU A 235 -7.01 10.84 0.79
CA GLU A 235 -7.60 12.17 0.60
C GLU A 235 -6.74 13.04 -0.32
N ALA A 236 -5.40 13.00 -0.17
CA ALA A 236 -4.48 13.69 -1.08
C ALA A 236 -4.61 13.16 -2.51
N ALA A 237 -4.69 11.83 -2.68
CA ALA A 237 -4.85 11.20 -3.97
C ALA A 237 -6.16 11.61 -4.67
N VAL A 238 -7.27 11.66 -3.92
CA VAL A 238 -8.58 12.10 -4.41
C VAL A 238 -8.53 13.57 -4.78
N ALA A 239 -8.01 14.44 -3.89
CA ALA A 239 -7.90 15.87 -4.14
C ALA A 239 -7.07 16.20 -5.38
N GLU A 240 -6.01 15.45 -5.65
CA GLU A 240 -5.23 15.65 -6.88
C GLU A 240 -5.92 15.06 -8.13
N ALA A 241 -6.79 14.06 -8.00
CA ALA A 241 -7.49 13.42 -9.13
C ALA A 241 -8.61 14.26 -9.70
N THR A 242 -9.31 14.98 -8.83
CA THR A 242 -10.59 15.59 -9.17
C THR A 242 -10.48 17.11 -9.21
N ALA A 243 -10.70 17.69 -10.40
CA ALA A 243 -11.11 19.09 -10.51
C ALA A 243 -12.63 19.26 -10.24
N ASP A 244 -13.42 18.18 -10.34
CA ASP A 244 -14.86 18.11 -10.05
C ASP A 244 -15.15 17.01 -9.01
N SER A 245 -15.82 17.37 -7.91
CA SER A 245 -15.84 16.66 -6.63
C SER A 245 -16.92 15.58 -6.45
N ASP A 246 -17.48 15.02 -7.53
CA ASP A 246 -18.64 14.09 -7.48
C ASP A 246 -18.31 12.65 -7.96
N ASP A 247 -17.03 12.36 -8.21
CA ASP A 247 -16.59 11.04 -8.69
C ASP A 247 -16.50 9.99 -7.57
N ALA A 248 -17.19 8.85 -7.75
CA ALA A 248 -17.13 7.73 -6.82
C ALA A 248 -15.70 7.18 -6.67
N VAL A 249 -15.25 6.98 -5.42
CA VAL A 249 -13.92 6.44 -5.08
C VAL A 249 -14.02 4.96 -4.74
N VAL A 250 -13.19 4.13 -5.36
CA VAL A 250 -13.08 2.71 -5.02
C VAL A 250 -11.70 2.43 -4.45
N TYR A 251 -11.64 1.97 -3.20
CA TYR A 251 -10.38 1.59 -2.55
C TYR A 251 -10.22 0.06 -2.54
N MET A 252 -9.02 -0.43 -2.81
CA MET A 252 -8.68 -1.86 -2.71
C MET A 252 -7.46 -2.05 -1.82
N GLY A 253 -7.53 -2.99 -0.88
CA GLY A 253 -6.48 -3.29 0.10
C GLY A 253 -6.62 -4.71 0.65
N ASP A 254 -5.58 -5.30 1.25
CA ASP A 254 -5.60 -6.69 1.73
C ASP A 254 -5.40 -6.82 3.25
N SER A 255 -4.95 -5.75 3.91
CA SER A 255 -4.50 -5.80 5.30
C SER A 255 -5.38 -4.98 6.24
N THR A 256 -5.22 -5.19 7.55
CA THR A 256 -5.93 -4.35 8.54
C THR A 256 -5.46 -2.89 8.54
N THR A 257 -4.33 -2.57 7.88
CA THR A 257 -3.90 -1.17 7.69
C THR A 257 -4.75 -0.43 6.66
N ASP A 258 -5.48 -1.16 5.83
CA ASP A 258 -6.41 -0.64 4.80
C ASP A 258 -7.83 -0.46 5.31
N LEU A 259 -8.12 -0.95 6.53
CA LEU A 259 -9.46 -0.97 7.11
C LEU A 259 -10.13 0.41 7.05
N GLU A 260 -9.40 1.45 7.45
CA GLU A 260 -9.93 2.80 7.49
C GLU A 260 -10.23 3.34 6.08
N CYS A 261 -9.32 3.11 5.12
CA CYS A 261 -9.52 3.51 3.72
C CYS A 261 -10.69 2.77 3.05
N LEU A 262 -10.83 1.47 3.29
CA LEU A 262 -11.92 0.65 2.75
C LEU A 262 -13.28 1.14 3.25
N VAL A 263 -13.41 1.36 4.56
CA VAL A 263 -14.64 1.88 5.16
C VAL A 263 -14.90 3.31 4.71
N HIS A 264 -13.87 4.15 4.66
CA HIS A 264 -13.98 5.54 4.23
C HIS A 264 -14.46 5.67 2.78
N ALA A 265 -13.88 4.93 1.84
CA ALA A 265 -14.30 4.90 0.44
C ALA A 265 -15.66 4.23 0.23
N GLY A 266 -15.99 3.23 1.06
CA GLY A 266 -17.30 2.58 1.06
C GLY A 266 -18.42 3.44 1.68
N SER A 267 -18.07 4.51 2.40
CA SER A 267 -19.01 5.43 3.05
C SER A 267 -19.28 6.66 2.16
N GLN A 268 -20.35 7.41 2.46
CA GLN A 268 -20.79 8.61 1.71
C GLN A 268 -19.80 9.81 1.77
N GLY A 269 -18.59 9.65 2.32
CA GLY A 269 -17.72 10.74 2.75
C GLY A 269 -16.69 11.24 1.74
N THR A 270 -16.31 10.44 0.73
CA THR A 270 -15.26 10.81 -0.23
C THR A 270 -15.83 11.21 -1.57
N GLY A 271 -15.90 12.53 -1.83
CA GLY A 271 -16.05 13.04 -3.19
C GLY A 271 -17.43 12.89 -3.83
N GLY A 272 -18.52 13.21 -3.10
CA GLY A 272 -19.87 13.49 -3.65
C GLY A 272 -20.61 12.31 -4.32
N GLY A 273 -19.91 11.27 -4.76
CA GLY A 273 -20.41 10.04 -5.38
C GLY A 273 -20.26 8.82 -4.48
N ARG A 274 -21.12 7.81 -4.67
CA ARG A 274 -21.13 6.57 -3.88
C ARG A 274 -20.03 5.60 -4.34
N GLY A 275 -18.97 5.51 -3.55
CA GLY A 275 -17.83 4.61 -3.73
C GLY A 275 -18.01 3.19 -3.19
N GLY A 276 -16.89 2.49 -2.99
CA GLY A 276 -16.85 1.14 -2.43
C GLY A 276 -15.45 0.72 -1.96
N GLY A 277 -15.39 -0.25 -1.05
CA GLY A 277 -14.14 -0.91 -0.64
C GLY A 277 -14.09 -2.35 -1.12
N ILE A 278 -12.95 -2.79 -1.67
CA ILE A 278 -12.69 -4.19 -2.03
C ILE A 278 -11.52 -4.74 -1.21
N ALA A 279 -11.80 -5.70 -0.34
CA ALA A 279 -10.77 -6.46 0.35
C ALA A 279 -10.16 -7.52 -0.58
N MET A 280 -8.85 -7.47 -0.80
CA MET A 280 -8.13 -8.48 -1.56
C MET A 280 -7.74 -9.63 -0.62
N ALA A 281 -7.95 -10.89 -1.06
CA ALA A 281 -7.63 -12.06 -0.24
C ALA A 281 -7.12 -13.24 -1.07
N ASN A 282 -6.01 -13.85 -0.65
CA ASN A 282 -5.51 -15.07 -1.27
C ASN A 282 -6.27 -16.32 -0.78
N GLY A 283 -6.30 -17.39 -1.59
CA GLY A 283 -6.77 -18.71 -1.17
C GLY A 283 -8.27 -18.78 -0.89
N ASP A 284 -8.64 -19.36 0.26
CA ASP A 284 -10.04 -19.58 0.71
C ASP A 284 -10.74 -18.31 1.22
N GLY A 285 -10.26 -17.13 0.84
CA GLY A 285 -10.92 -15.84 1.06
C GLY A 285 -11.13 -15.50 2.55
N PRO A 286 -12.38 -15.41 3.04
CA PRO A 286 -12.69 -15.03 4.43
C PRO A 286 -12.04 -15.92 5.50
N ALA A 287 -11.76 -17.19 5.19
CA ALA A 287 -11.16 -18.12 6.15
C ALA A 287 -9.70 -17.79 6.48
N THR A 288 -8.99 -17.11 5.56
CA THR A 288 -7.54 -16.85 5.67
C THR A 288 -7.21 -15.36 5.73
N SER A 289 -8.12 -14.47 5.29
CA SER A 289 -7.90 -13.02 5.34
C SER A 289 -8.23 -12.43 6.72
N LYS A 290 -7.19 -11.95 7.41
CA LYS A 290 -7.34 -11.22 8.68
C LYS A 290 -8.16 -9.93 8.53
N LEU A 291 -8.05 -9.26 7.38
CA LEU A 291 -8.85 -8.07 7.08
C LEU A 291 -10.33 -8.42 6.99
N ILE A 292 -10.71 -9.45 6.21
CA ILE A 292 -12.12 -9.87 6.09
C ILE A 292 -12.66 -10.33 7.45
N GLN A 293 -11.90 -11.14 8.19
CA GLN A 293 -12.28 -11.57 9.54
C GLN A 293 -12.49 -10.37 10.49
N THR A 294 -11.65 -9.35 10.38
CA THR A 294 -11.81 -8.11 11.14
C THR A 294 -13.09 -7.39 10.73
N LEU A 295 -13.33 -7.16 9.43
CA LEU A 295 -14.56 -6.53 8.96
C LEU A 295 -15.82 -7.25 9.45
N VAL A 296 -15.85 -8.59 9.39
CA VAL A 296 -16.97 -9.41 9.89
C VAL A 296 -17.11 -9.28 11.41
N ARG A 297 -16.01 -9.31 12.18
CA ARG A 297 -16.03 -9.10 13.63
C ARG A 297 -16.60 -7.72 14.01
N LEU A 298 -16.39 -6.72 13.16
CA LEU A 298 -16.92 -5.36 13.33
C LEU A 298 -18.39 -5.22 12.89
N GLY A 299 -19.01 -6.30 12.38
CA GLY A 299 -20.41 -6.33 11.96
C GLY A 299 -20.65 -5.90 10.52
N TYR A 300 -19.60 -5.79 9.69
CA TYR A 300 -19.77 -5.50 8.27
C TYR A 300 -20.06 -6.74 7.44
N GLU A 301 -20.94 -6.60 6.45
CA GLU A 301 -21.10 -7.58 5.39
C GLU A 301 -20.02 -7.37 4.32
N VAL A 302 -19.31 -8.45 3.97
CA VAL A 302 -18.26 -8.44 2.95
C VAL A 302 -18.54 -9.61 2.00
N PRO A 303 -19.55 -9.52 1.12
CA PRO A 303 -19.83 -10.55 0.12
C PRO A 303 -18.69 -10.64 -0.91
N HIS A 304 -18.59 -11.78 -1.59
CA HIS A 304 -17.68 -11.91 -2.72
C HIS A 304 -18.13 -10.97 -3.85
N VAL A 305 -17.20 -10.41 -4.63
CA VAL A 305 -17.53 -9.44 -5.70
C VAL A 305 -18.57 -9.94 -6.69
N SER A 306 -18.67 -11.26 -6.94
CA SER A 306 -19.69 -11.84 -7.83
C SER A 306 -21.11 -11.82 -7.26
N GLU A 307 -21.26 -11.59 -5.96
CA GLU A 307 -22.54 -11.52 -5.23
C GLU A 307 -22.89 -10.07 -4.86
N SER A 308 -21.95 -9.14 -5.06
CA SER A 308 -22.11 -7.73 -4.76
C SER A 308 -22.87 -6.97 -5.85
N LYS A 309 -23.56 -5.91 -5.43
CA LYS A 309 -24.16 -4.95 -6.36
C LYS A 309 -23.09 -3.98 -6.90
N PRO A 310 -23.19 -3.52 -8.15
CA PRO A 310 -22.22 -2.57 -8.72
C PRO A 310 -22.12 -1.27 -7.94
N PHE A 311 -20.90 -0.77 -7.72
CA PHE A 311 -20.60 0.44 -6.96
C PHE A 311 -21.15 1.70 -7.62
N GLN A 312 -21.24 1.74 -8.94
CA GLN A 312 -22.00 2.79 -9.63
C GLN A 312 -23.50 2.47 -9.56
N ARG A 313 -24.31 3.40 -9.05
CA ARG A 313 -25.78 3.33 -9.11
C ARG A 313 -26.42 4.65 -9.52
N PRO A 314 -27.58 4.62 -10.19
CA PRO A 314 -28.33 5.82 -10.56
C PRO A 314 -28.73 6.65 -9.35
N ARG A 315 -28.75 7.96 -9.52
CA ARG A 315 -29.18 8.95 -8.53
C ARG A 315 -30.65 8.68 -8.15
N GLY A 316 -30.93 8.39 -6.87
CA GLY A 316 -32.30 8.28 -6.35
C GLY A 316 -32.68 6.98 -5.63
N GLU A 317 -31.80 5.97 -5.58
CA GLU A 317 -32.02 4.81 -4.70
C GLU A 317 -31.59 5.13 -3.25
N GLU A 318 -32.57 5.16 -2.34
CA GLU A 318 -32.31 5.18 -0.90
C GLU A 318 -31.59 3.88 -0.51
N GLU A 319 -30.45 4.02 0.13
CA GLU A 319 -29.66 2.91 0.64
C GLU A 319 -29.29 3.25 2.09
N GLY A 320 -29.10 2.24 2.92
CA GLY A 320 -28.70 2.45 4.32
C GLY A 320 -27.33 3.12 4.42
N ASP A 321 -27.04 3.70 5.59
CA ASP A 321 -25.78 4.39 5.88
C ASP A 321 -24.55 3.44 5.98
N ALA A 322 -24.72 2.15 5.69
CA ALA A 322 -23.68 1.15 5.83
C ALA A 322 -22.63 1.27 4.71
N PRO A 323 -21.32 1.16 5.03
CA PRO A 323 -20.25 1.14 4.03
C PRO A 323 -20.42 -0.01 3.04
N ARG A 324 -20.18 0.27 1.77
CA ARG A 324 -20.26 -0.73 0.69
C ARG A 324 -18.93 -1.47 0.55
N LEU A 325 -18.94 -2.75 0.91
CA LEU A 325 -17.75 -3.58 0.95
C LEU A 325 -17.95 -4.86 0.15
N ALA A 326 -16.88 -5.34 -0.46
CA ALA A 326 -16.81 -6.63 -1.14
C ALA A 326 -15.41 -7.24 -0.96
N TRP A 327 -15.23 -8.50 -1.34
CA TRP A 327 -13.90 -9.09 -1.44
C TRP A 327 -13.69 -9.85 -2.75
N ALA A 328 -12.44 -9.90 -3.20
CA ALA A 328 -12.01 -10.61 -4.41
C ALA A 328 -10.66 -11.29 -4.20
N ARG A 329 -10.40 -12.36 -4.97
CA ARG A 329 -9.09 -13.04 -4.97
C ARG A 329 -8.10 -12.35 -5.87
N ASP A 330 -8.57 -11.91 -7.03
CA ASP A 330 -7.74 -11.27 -8.04
C ASP A 330 -8.53 -10.28 -8.90
N TYR A 331 -7.82 -9.63 -9.82
CA TYR A 331 -8.41 -8.60 -10.65
C TYR A 331 -9.25 -9.17 -11.80
N GLU A 332 -9.12 -10.46 -12.15
CA GLU A 332 -10.02 -11.08 -13.14
C GLU A 332 -11.43 -11.21 -12.57
N GLU A 333 -11.56 -11.56 -11.29
CA GLU A 333 -12.86 -11.62 -10.61
C GLU A 333 -13.54 -10.26 -10.51
N ILE A 334 -12.77 -9.21 -10.23
CA ILE A 334 -13.28 -7.83 -10.16
C ILE A 334 -13.84 -7.40 -11.51
N LEU A 335 -13.14 -7.70 -12.61
CA LEU A 335 -13.61 -7.37 -13.95
C LEU A 335 -14.82 -8.22 -14.36
N ALA A 336 -14.80 -9.51 -14.05
CA ALA A 336 -15.88 -10.44 -14.40
C ALA A 336 -17.19 -10.16 -13.65
N SER A 337 -17.10 -9.69 -12.41
CA SER A 337 -18.26 -9.41 -11.56
C SER A 337 -19.05 -8.17 -11.98
N LYS A 338 -18.43 -7.26 -12.75
CA LYS A 338 -18.99 -5.95 -13.10
C LYS A 338 -19.30 -5.09 -11.87
N ILE A 339 -18.63 -5.32 -10.74
CA ILE A 339 -18.83 -4.53 -9.53
C ILE A 339 -18.47 -3.04 -9.75
N LEU A 340 -17.67 -2.73 -10.77
CA LEU A 340 -17.29 -1.36 -11.11
C LEU A 340 -18.23 -0.72 -12.15
N ASP A 341 -19.22 -1.43 -12.68
CA ASP A 341 -20.12 -0.91 -13.73
C ASP A 341 -21.25 0.00 -13.20
#